data_AF-A0A1C5TET4-F1
#
_entry.id   AF-A0A1C5TET4-F1
#
_cell.length_a   1.000
_cell.length_b   1.000
_cell.length_c   1.000
_cell.angle_alpha   90.00
_cell.angle_beta   90.00
_cell.angle_gamma   90.00
#
_symmetry.space_group_name_H-M   'P 1'
#
loop_
_entity.id
_entity.type
_entity.pdbx_description
1 polymer ?
#
loop_
_entity_poly.entity_id
_entity_poly.type
_entity_poly.pdbx_seq_one_letter_code
_entity_poly.pdbx_strand_id
1 'polypeptide(L)'
;MAFTNEQLERYSRHIILKEVGVKGQKKLLNAKVLIIGAGGLGAPAALYLAAAGVGTIGIVDADEVDLSNLQRQVIHTTADVGKLKVESAAETMKAINPDVTVNTYHTFVDSSNIMDLIKDYDFILDGTDNFPAKFLINDACVMAEKPFSHAGIIRFQGQLMTYVPGQGPCYRCAFQSPPPKDAVPTCKQAGVIGAMGGVIGSLQAMEAIKYIIGQGDLLTGRLLTYDALKMTFRTVKLPKNHHCPVCGDNPTITELIDYEQAVCELKH
;
A
#
# COMPACT_ATOMS: atom_id res chain seq x y z
N MET A 1 27.22 -2.06 -5.32
CA MET A 1 27.75 -2.93 -4.25
C MET A 1 27.57 -4.38 -4.64
N ALA A 2 28.52 -5.23 -4.23
CA ALA A 2 28.39 -6.69 -4.30
C ALA A 2 27.58 -7.18 -3.09
N PHE A 3 26.94 -8.34 -3.21
CA PHE A 3 26.22 -8.96 -2.10
C PHE A 3 27.19 -9.49 -1.05
N THR A 4 26.81 -9.43 0.23
CA THR A 4 27.50 -10.20 1.27
C THR A 4 27.13 -11.69 1.16
N ASN A 5 27.90 -12.57 1.80
CA ASN A 5 27.57 -14.00 1.82
C ASN A 5 26.21 -14.26 2.48
N GLU A 6 25.91 -13.55 3.57
CA GLU A 6 24.61 -13.63 4.26
C GLU A 6 23.46 -13.19 3.35
N GLN A 7 23.64 -12.13 2.55
CA GLN A 7 22.63 -11.71 1.59
C GLN A 7 22.45 -12.71 0.44
N LEU A 8 23.53 -13.32 -0.05
CA LEU A 8 23.44 -14.37 -1.06
C LEU A 8 22.67 -15.59 -0.54
N GLU A 9 22.89 -15.98 0.72
CA GLU A 9 22.16 -17.06 1.37
C GLU A 9 20.68 -16.70 1.54
N ARG A 10 20.40 -15.55 2.17
CA ARG A 10 19.04 -15.03 2.44
C ARG A 10 18.19 -14.93 1.18
N TYR A 11 18.74 -14.34 0.11
CA TYR A 11 18.02 -14.11 -1.14
C TYR A 11 18.27 -15.19 -2.19
N SER A 12 18.89 -16.32 -1.83
CA SER A 12 19.22 -17.41 -2.75
C SER A 12 18.00 -17.86 -3.56
N ARG A 13 16.82 -17.95 -2.94
CA ARG A 13 15.55 -18.34 -3.58
C ARG A 13 15.03 -17.32 -4.59
N HIS A 14 15.39 -16.05 -4.44
CA HIS A 14 15.07 -15.01 -5.42
C HIS A 14 16.07 -15.01 -6.56
N ILE A 15 17.37 -15.11 -6.23
CA ILE A 15 18.47 -15.03 -7.20
C ILE A 15 18.41 -16.16 -8.24
N ILE A 16 17.90 -17.33 -7.89
CA ILE A 16 17.72 -18.44 -8.85
C ILE A 16 16.59 -18.22 -9.86
N LEU A 17 15.65 -17.31 -9.59
CA LEU A 17 14.56 -17.01 -10.51
C LEU A 17 15.08 -16.22 -11.70
N LYS A 18 14.76 -16.64 -12.93
CA LYS A 18 15.24 -16.00 -14.15
C LYS A 18 14.80 -14.54 -14.25
N GLU A 19 13.59 -14.25 -13.80
CA GLU A 19 12.96 -12.93 -13.82
C GLU A 19 13.63 -11.98 -12.81
N VAL A 20 14.08 -12.52 -11.66
CA VAL A 20 14.72 -11.71 -10.62
C VAL A 20 16.23 -11.70 -10.83
N GLY A 21 16.91 -12.82 -10.63
CA GLY A 21 18.35 -12.92 -10.73
C GLY A 21 19.09 -12.00 -9.74
N VAL A 22 20.42 -11.99 -9.85
CA VAL A 22 21.28 -11.06 -9.09
C VAL A 22 20.91 -9.59 -9.38
N LYS A 23 20.54 -9.28 -10.63
CA LYS A 23 20.20 -7.91 -11.06
C LYS A 23 18.91 -7.42 -10.43
N GLY A 24 17.84 -8.23 -10.43
CA GLY A 24 16.55 -7.88 -9.84
C GLY A 24 16.64 -7.77 -8.33
N GLN A 25 17.33 -8.70 -7.66
CA GLN A 25 17.54 -8.59 -6.21
C GLN A 25 18.34 -7.34 -5.85
N LYS A 26 19.33 -6.95 -6.67
CA LYS A 26 20.04 -5.70 -6.47
C LYS A 26 19.14 -4.48 -6.64
N LYS A 27 18.16 -4.51 -7.56
CA LYS A 27 17.17 -3.44 -7.67
C LYS A 27 16.32 -3.34 -6.40
N LEU A 28 15.85 -4.47 -5.85
CA LEU A 28 15.12 -4.50 -4.58
C LEU A 28 15.93 -3.85 -3.45
N LEU A 29 17.19 -4.25 -3.26
CA LEU A 29 18.07 -3.68 -2.24
C LEU A 29 18.35 -2.17 -2.39
N ASN A 30 18.16 -1.59 -3.57
CA ASN A 30 18.35 -0.15 -3.80
C ASN A 30 17.03 0.61 -3.84
N ALA A 31 15.88 -0.07 -3.81
CA ALA A 31 14.57 0.55 -3.92
C ALA A 31 14.06 1.06 -2.57
N LYS A 32 13.20 2.07 -2.66
CA LYS A 32 12.52 2.70 -1.54
C LYS A 32 11.01 2.59 -1.72
N VAL A 33 10.33 1.94 -0.79
CA VAL A 33 8.85 1.81 -0.81
C VAL A 33 8.24 2.51 0.40
N LEU A 34 7.23 3.35 0.18
CA LEU A 34 6.43 3.95 1.26
C LEU A 34 5.13 3.17 1.43
N ILE A 35 4.78 2.84 2.67
CA ILE A 35 3.51 2.21 3.03
C ILE A 35 2.73 3.20 3.89
N ILE A 36 1.58 3.65 3.38
CA ILE A 36 0.68 4.56 4.10
C ILE A 36 -0.41 3.72 4.76
N GLY A 37 -0.33 3.58 6.08
CA GLY A 37 -1.14 2.71 6.92
C GLY A 37 -0.43 1.40 7.26
N ALA A 38 -0.18 1.16 8.54
CA ALA A 38 0.37 -0.07 9.11
C ALA A 38 -0.73 -1.09 9.50
N GLY A 39 -1.94 -0.92 8.94
CA GLY A 39 -3.11 -1.72 9.27
C GLY A 39 -3.20 -3.08 8.55
N GLY A 40 -4.42 -3.57 8.33
CA GLY A 40 -4.64 -4.94 7.82
C GLY A 40 -4.08 -5.19 6.40
N LEU A 41 -3.94 -4.14 5.59
CA LEU A 41 -3.32 -4.21 4.25
C LEU A 41 -1.82 -3.95 4.31
N GLY A 42 -1.40 -2.89 5.00
CA GLY A 42 0.00 -2.51 5.07
C GLY A 42 0.87 -3.47 5.87
N ALA A 43 0.34 -4.10 6.92
CA ALA A 43 1.05 -5.08 7.73
C ALA A 43 1.61 -6.26 6.90
N PRO A 44 0.80 -7.05 6.17
CA PRO A 44 1.32 -8.12 5.32
C PRO A 44 2.22 -7.59 4.20
N ALA A 45 1.92 -6.40 3.63
CA ALA A 45 2.79 -5.82 2.61
C ALA A 45 4.19 -5.50 3.14
N ALA A 46 4.28 -4.88 4.31
CA ALA A 46 5.53 -4.55 5.00
C ALA A 46 6.35 -5.80 5.32
N LEU A 47 5.72 -6.85 5.84
CA LEU A 47 6.36 -8.13 6.13
C LEU A 47 7.04 -8.71 4.87
N TYR A 48 6.32 -8.78 3.75
CA TYR A 48 6.85 -9.37 2.52
C TYR A 48 7.88 -8.47 1.82
N LEU A 49 7.74 -7.15 1.86
CA LEU A 49 8.74 -6.23 1.31
C LEU A 49 10.05 -6.26 2.12
N ALA A 50 9.96 -6.32 3.44
CA ALA A 50 11.13 -6.46 4.31
C ALA A 50 11.82 -7.80 4.07
N ALA A 51 11.07 -8.91 4.05
CA ALA A 51 11.59 -10.24 3.74
C ALA A 51 12.22 -10.31 2.33
N ALA A 52 11.65 -9.60 1.36
CA ALA A 52 12.18 -9.55 0.00
C ALA A 52 13.45 -8.72 -0.17
N GLY A 53 13.84 -7.98 0.86
CA GLY A 53 15.04 -7.14 0.84
C GLY A 53 14.83 -5.85 0.05
N VAL A 54 13.66 -5.22 0.15
CA VAL A 54 13.52 -3.82 -0.27
C VAL A 54 14.41 -2.96 0.62
N GLY A 55 15.32 -2.20 0.03
CA GLY A 55 16.40 -1.53 0.75
C GLY A 55 15.93 -0.52 1.80
N THR A 56 14.90 0.27 1.47
CA THR A 56 14.28 1.20 2.41
C THR A 56 12.77 1.07 2.39
N ILE A 57 12.18 0.92 3.58
CA ILE A 57 10.73 0.90 3.75
C ILE A 57 10.34 2.07 4.66
N GLY A 58 9.57 3.01 4.13
CA GLY A 58 8.87 4.01 4.92
C GLY A 58 7.54 3.45 5.38
N ILE A 59 7.16 3.71 6.63
CA ILE A 59 5.84 3.37 7.14
C ILE A 59 5.21 4.56 7.86
N VAL A 60 4.02 4.94 7.41
CA VAL A 60 3.24 6.06 7.94
C VAL A 60 2.00 5.53 8.61
N ASP A 61 1.81 5.83 9.89
CA ASP A 61 0.59 5.53 10.64
C ASP A 61 0.56 6.44 11.88
N ALA A 62 -0.63 6.89 12.28
CA ALA A 62 -0.81 7.77 13.43
C ALA A 62 -1.28 7.01 14.70
N ASP A 63 -1.74 5.77 14.53
CA ASP A 63 -2.40 5.03 15.59
C ASP A 63 -1.41 4.25 16.47
N GLU A 64 -1.92 3.85 17.63
CA GLU A 64 -1.35 2.80 18.47
C GLU A 64 -1.96 1.43 18.14
N VAL A 65 -1.24 0.37 18.50
CA VAL A 65 -1.73 -1.00 18.39
C VAL A 65 -2.83 -1.23 19.43
N ASP A 66 -4.00 -1.67 18.96
CA ASP A 66 -5.13 -2.03 19.81
C ASP A 66 -5.43 -3.54 19.75
N LEU A 67 -5.96 -4.12 20.83
CA LEU A 67 -6.29 -5.55 20.87
C LEU A 67 -7.20 -5.99 19.71
N SER A 68 -8.17 -5.17 19.32
CA SER A 68 -9.10 -5.45 18.21
C SER A 68 -8.41 -5.47 16.83
N ASN A 69 -7.18 -4.98 16.75
CA ASN A 69 -6.40 -4.92 15.53
C ASN A 69 -5.71 -6.27 15.23
N LEU A 70 -5.36 -7.03 16.28
CA LEU A 70 -4.51 -8.23 16.20
C LEU A 70 -5.12 -9.39 15.41
N GLN A 71 -6.44 -9.40 15.19
CA GLN A 71 -7.08 -10.39 14.31
C GLN A 71 -6.67 -10.27 12.83
N ARG A 72 -6.15 -9.11 12.41
CA ARG A 72 -5.79 -8.83 11.00
C ARG A 72 -4.48 -8.10 10.77
N GLN A 73 -3.91 -7.41 11.76
CA GLN A 73 -2.69 -6.64 11.63
C GLN A 73 -1.49 -7.48 12.10
N VAL A 74 -1.15 -8.48 11.30
CA VAL A 74 -0.21 -9.58 11.66
C VAL A 74 1.25 -9.16 11.85
N ILE A 75 1.58 -7.88 11.63
CA ILE A 75 2.91 -7.32 11.92
C ILE A 75 3.06 -6.91 13.39
N HIS A 76 1.95 -6.77 14.12
CA HIS A 76 1.90 -6.44 15.54
C HIS A 76 1.59 -7.67 16.38
N THR A 77 2.00 -7.66 17.63
CA THR A 77 1.76 -8.74 18.59
C THR A 77 0.97 -8.26 19.81
N THR A 78 0.50 -9.19 20.64
CA THR A 78 -0.16 -8.85 21.91
C THR A 78 0.74 -8.05 22.85
N ALA A 79 2.06 -8.24 22.77
CA ALA A 79 3.02 -7.48 23.58
C ALA A 79 3.12 -6.00 23.14
N ASP A 80 2.67 -5.67 21.93
CA ASP A 80 2.73 -4.33 21.37
C ASP A 80 1.49 -3.48 21.65
N VAL A 81 0.47 -4.00 22.35
CA VAL A 81 -0.76 -3.22 22.63
C VAL A 81 -0.42 -1.93 23.40
N GLY A 82 -0.89 -0.79 22.88
CA GLY A 82 -0.57 0.56 23.37
C GLY A 82 0.73 1.17 22.81
N LYS A 83 1.47 0.43 21.98
CA LYS A 83 2.65 0.95 21.27
C LYS A 83 2.24 1.61 19.96
N LEU A 84 2.99 2.62 19.52
CA LEU A 84 2.82 3.20 18.18
C LEU A 84 2.95 2.12 17.10
N LYS A 85 2.00 2.06 16.17
CA LYS A 85 2.02 1.05 15.10
C LYS A 85 3.29 1.13 14.26
N VAL A 86 3.76 2.35 13.96
CA VAL A 86 4.99 2.53 13.18
C VAL A 86 6.22 1.95 13.88
N GLU A 87 6.29 2.04 15.21
CA GLU A 87 7.40 1.49 15.99
C GLU A 87 7.33 -0.04 16.05
N SER A 88 6.16 -0.60 16.40
CA SER A 88 5.94 -2.05 16.41
C SER A 88 6.24 -2.67 15.03
N ALA A 89 5.76 -2.04 13.96
CA ALA A 89 6.03 -2.51 12.61
C ALA A 89 7.52 -2.44 12.24
N ALA A 90 8.23 -1.38 12.63
CA ALA A 90 9.65 -1.23 12.36
C ALA A 90 10.49 -2.28 13.07
N GLU A 91 10.17 -2.61 14.32
CA GLU A 91 10.83 -3.68 15.07
C GLU A 91 10.62 -5.04 14.41
N THR A 92 9.38 -5.37 14.03
CA THR A 92 9.08 -6.63 13.35
C THR A 92 9.81 -6.73 12.01
N MET A 93 9.83 -5.67 11.19
CA MET A 93 10.57 -5.66 9.92
C MET A 93 12.07 -5.86 10.12
N LYS A 94 12.67 -5.19 11.11
CA LYS A 94 14.10 -5.33 11.44
C LYS A 94 14.44 -6.72 11.99
N ALA A 95 13.53 -7.32 12.76
CA ALA A 95 13.67 -8.70 13.24
C ALA A 95 13.64 -9.71 12.10
N ILE A 96 12.82 -9.46 11.06
CA ILE A 96 12.78 -10.29 9.84
C ILE A 96 14.05 -10.11 9.02
N ASN A 97 14.47 -8.86 8.81
CA ASN A 97 15.58 -8.54 7.94
C ASN A 97 16.35 -7.30 8.46
N PRO A 98 17.49 -7.49 9.15
CA PRO A 98 18.25 -6.38 9.73
C PRO A 98 18.94 -5.49 8.68
N ASP A 99 19.04 -5.94 7.42
CA ASP A 99 19.62 -5.16 6.32
C ASP A 99 18.68 -4.05 5.82
N VAL A 100 17.39 -4.12 6.15
CA VAL A 100 16.38 -3.17 5.67
C VAL A 100 16.43 -1.90 6.50
N THR A 101 16.54 -0.75 5.83
CA THR A 101 16.34 0.55 6.48
C THR A 101 14.85 0.80 6.64
N VAL A 102 14.38 1.01 7.88
CA VAL A 102 12.97 1.34 8.14
C VAL A 102 12.88 2.77 8.65
N ASN A 103 12.13 3.60 7.93
CA ASN A 103 11.79 4.96 8.32
C ASN A 103 10.36 4.99 8.86
N THR A 104 10.17 5.51 10.07
CA THR A 104 8.86 5.63 10.69
C THR A 104 8.36 7.07 10.63
N TYR A 105 7.07 7.23 10.32
CA TYR A 105 6.39 8.52 10.30
C TYR A 105 5.13 8.41 11.14
N HIS A 106 5.20 8.85 12.40
CA HIS A 106 4.05 8.88 13.30
C HIS A 106 3.21 10.14 13.03
N THR A 107 2.36 10.10 12.01
CA THR A 107 1.49 11.22 11.62
C THR A 107 0.28 10.74 10.84
N PHE A 108 -0.81 11.52 10.88
CA PHE A 108 -1.88 11.37 9.91
C PHE A 108 -1.42 11.95 8.57
N VAL A 109 -1.68 11.25 7.48
CA VAL A 109 -1.43 11.79 6.15
C VAL A 109 -2.52 12.78 5.79
N ASP A 110 -2.10 13.99 5.42
CA ASP A 110 -2.97 15.09 5.04
C ASP A 110 -2.38 15.87 3.84
N SER A 111 -3.16 16.82 3.34
CA SER A 111 -2.79 17.67 2.19
C SER A 111 -1.52 18.48 2.41
N SER A 112 -1.17 18.78 3.67
CA SER A 112 0.00 19.59 4.02
C SER A 112 1.31 18.79 4.06
N ASN A 113 1.25 17.48 4.28
CA ASN A 113 2.44 16.66 4.51
C ASN A 113 2.70 15.58 3.44
N ILE A 114 1.69 15.16 2.67
CA ILE A 114 1.82 13.98 1.82
C ILE A 114 2.88 14.12 0.72
N MET A 115 3.04 15.33 0.16
CA MET A 115 4.04 15.58 -0.89
C MET A 115 5.47 15.36 -0.37
N ASP A 116 5.73 15.79 0.87
CA ASP A 116 7.02 15.59 1.52
C ASP A 116 7.25 14.12 1.90
N LEU A 117 6.20 13.39 2.28
CA LEU A 117 6.29 11.97 2.61
C LEU A 117 6.63 11.11 1.39
N ILE A 118 6.03 11.38 0.22
CA ILE A 118 6.16 10.52 -0.96
C ILE A 118 7.41 10.82 -1.83
N LYS A 119 8.01 12.01 -1.71
CA LYS A 119 9.00 12.51 -2.68
C LYS A 119 10.23 11.62 -2.83
N ASP A 120 10.70 11.00 -1.75
CA ASP A 120 11.94 10.22 -1.71
C ASP A 120 11.74 8.72 -1.99
N TYR A 121 10.50 8.30 -2.29
CA TYR A 121 10.15 6.89 -2.50
C TYR A 121 9.91 6.59 -3.99
N ASP A 122 10.27 5.37 -4.39
CA ASP A 122 10.16 4.87 -5.76
C ASP A 122 8.76 4.32 -6.07
N PHE A 123 8.07 3.82 -5.04
CA PHE A 123 6.74 3.22 -5.15
C PHE A 123 5.96 3.39 -3.84
N ILE A 124 4.66 3.69 -3.94
CA ILE A 124 3.80 3.96 -2.78
C ILE A 124 2.73 2.87 -2.65
N LEU A 125 2.46 2.41 -1.43
CA LEU A 125 1.36 1.50 -1.11
C LEU A 125 0.30 2.21 -0.27
N ASP A 126 -0.94 2.22 -0.78
CA ASP A 126 -2.11 2.63 -0.01
C ASP A 126 -2.60 1.44 0.83
N GLY A 127 -2.24 1.44 2.11
CA GLY A 127 -2.69 0.49 3.12
C GLY A 127 -3.83 1.02 4.00
N THR A 128 -4.45 2.14 3.62
CA THR A 128 -5.47 2.84 4.41
C THR A 128 -6.85 2.18 4.26
N ASP A 129 -7.77 2.46 5.18
CA ASP A 129 -9.13 1.88 5.21
C ASP A 129 -10.27 2.90 5.09
N ASN A 130 -9.95 4.15 4.77
CA ASN A 130 -10.92 5.23 4.57
C ASN A 130 -10.81 5.86 3.17
N PHE A 131 -11.90 6.42 2.67
CA PHE A 131 -11.93 6.96 1.31
C PHE A 131 -11.14 8.27 1.15
N PRO A 132 -11.20 9.25 2.06
CA PRO A 132 -10.39 10.46 1.98
C PRO A 132 -8.91 10.22 1.71
N ALA A 133 -8.28 9.36 2.52
CA ALA A 133 -6.88 9.05 2.36
C ALA A 133 -6.60 8.42 0.99
N LYS A 134 -7.48 7.55 0.49
CA LYS A 134 -7.35 6.94 -0.85
C LYS A 134 -7.34 7.97 -1.97
N PHE A 135 -8.23 8.94 -1.90
CA PHE A 135 -8.30 10.02 -2.88
C PHE A 135 -7.11 10.98 -2.74
N LEU A 136 -6.71 11.34 -1.52
CA LEU A 136 -5.54 12.16 -1.27
C LEU A 136 -4.25 11.51 -1.78
N ILE A 137 -4.03 10.23 -1.48
CA ILE A 137 -2.88 9.45 -1.95
C ILE A 137 -2.86 9.39 -3.47
N ASN A 138 -4.00 9.12 -4.10
CA ASN A 138 -4.09 9.14 -5.55
C ASN A 138 -3.66 10.50 -6.13
N ASP A 139 -4.21 11.59 -5.59
CA ASP A 139 -4.00 12.92 -6.15
C ASP A 139 -2.55 13.35 -5.99
N ALA A 140 -1.98 13.15 -4.80
CA ALA A 140 -0.57 13.40 -4.55
C ALA A 140 0.35 12.56 -5.43
N CYS A 141 0.06 11.26 -5.59
CA CYS A 141 0.88 10.38 -6.45
C CYS A 141 0.78 10.75 -7.92
N VAL A 142 -0.40 11.16 -8.42
CA VAL A 142 -0.51 11.63 -9.81
C VAL A 142 0.24 12.95 -10.00
N MET A 143 0.04 13.92 -9.10
CA MET A 143 0.71 15.23 -9.17
C MET A 143 2.23 15.14 -9.06
N ALA A 144 2.73 14.23 -8.23
CA ALA A 144 4.16 14.00 -8.04
C ALA A 144 4.78 12.96 -9.01
N GLU A 145 3.99 12.46 -9.98
CA GLU A 145 4.38 11.38 -10.88
C GLU A 145 4.98 10.17 -10.15
N LYS A 146 4.35 9.77 -9.04
CA LYS A 146 4.72 8.59 -8.25
C LYS A 146 3.85 7.39 -8.61
N PRO A 147 4.44 6.23 -8.93
CA PRO A 147 3.68 5.00 -9.08
C PRO A 147 3.17 4.55 -7.71
N PHE A 148 1.94 4.04 -7.68
CA PHE A 148 1.36 3.53 -6.43
C PHE A 148 0.41 2.36 -6.66
N SER A 149 0.22 1.55 -5.62
CA SER A 149 -0.79 0.50 -5.59
C SER A 149 -1.90 0.85 -4.62
N HIS A 150 -3.11 1.02 -5.15
CA HIS A 150 -4.34 1.16 -4.39
C HIS A 150 -4.91 -0.20 -4.01
N ALA A 151 -5.40 -0.35 -2.78
CA ALA A 151 -6.17 -1.51 -2.38
C ALA A 151 -7.37 -1.16 -1.49
N GLY A 152 -8.34 -2.06 -1.43
CA GLY A 152 -9.46 -1.98 -0.49
C GLY A 152 -9.97 -3.36 -0.13
N ILE A 153 -10.38 -3.55 1.11
CA ILE A 153 -11.02 -4.78 1.59
C ILE A 153 -12.25 -4.43 2.41
N ILE A 154 -13.30 -5.24 2.29
CA ILE A 154 -14.50 -5.13 3.12
C ILE A 154 -15.18 -6.50 3.16
N ARG A 155 -15.54 -6.98 4.36
CA ARG A 155 -16.13 -8.32 4.54
C ARG A 155 -15.23 -9.43 3.93
N PHE A 156 -15.68 -10.03 2.83
CA PHE A 156 -15.02 -11.08 2.04
C PHE A 156 -14.65 -10.61 0.63
N GLN A 157 -14.66 -9.30 0.38
CA GLN A 157 -14.38 -8.70 -0.90
C GLN A 157 -13.08 -7.90 -0.82
N GLY A 158 -12.24 -8.03 -1.84
CA GLY A 158 -10.98 -7.32 -1.96
C GLY A 158 -10.83 -6.73 -3.36
N GLN A 159 -10.13 -5.61 -3.45
CA GLN A 159 -9.80 -4.98 -4.73
C GLN A 159 -8.41 -4.37 -4.71
N LEU A 160 -7.78 -4.34 -5.89
CA LEU A 160 -6.41 -3.87 -6.09
C LEU A 160 -6.25 -3.29 -7.50
N MET A 161 -5.57 -2.17 -7.62
CA MET A 161 -5.07 -1.65 -8.90
C MET A 161 -3.74 -0.94 -8.71
N THR A 162 -2.98 -0.80 -9.80
CA THR A 162 -1.68 -0.12 -9.79
C THR A 162 -1.70 1.04 -10.77
N TYR A 163 -1.35 2.21 -10.29
CA TYR A 163 -1.10 3.38 -11.13
C TYR A 163 0.39 3.49 -11.41
N VAL A 164 0.72 3.70 -12.69
CA VAL A 164 2.07 4.09 -13.12
C VAL A 164 1.92 5.33 -13.99
N PRO A 165 2.66 6.42 -13.72
CA PRO A 165 2.60 7.65 -14.48
C PRO A 165 2.70 7.41 -15.99
N GLY A 166 1.79 8.01 -16.75
CA GLY A 166 1.74 7.89 -18.21
C GLY A 166 1.27 6.54 -18.78
N GLN A 167 1.05 5.51 -17.95
CA GLN A 167 0.76 4.14 -18.44
C GLN A 167 -0.69 3.68 -18.24
N GLY A 168 -1.55 4.48 -17.61
CA GLY A 168 -2.94 4.09 -17.42
C GLY A 168 -3.79 5.05 -16.59
N PRO A 169 -5.04 4.67 -16.29
CA PRO A 169 -5.93 5.44 -15.43
C PRO A 169 -5.40 5.52 -14.00
N CYS A 170 -5.60 6.67 -13.36
CA CYS A 170 -5.47 6.81 -11.91
C CYS A 170 -6.73 6.29 -11.21
N TYR A 171 -6.72 6.27 -9.87
CA TYR A 171 -7.87 5.85 -9.07
C TYR A 171 -9.13 6.68 -9.39
N ARG A 172 -8.97 8.00 -9.61
CA ARG A 172 -10.09 8.89 -9.98
C ARG A 172 -10.72 8.62 -11.34
N CYS A 173 -10.00 7.99 -12.27
CA CYS A 173 -10.61 7.54 -13.52
C CYS A 173 -11.66 6.46 -13.28
N ALA A 174 -11.48 5.62 -12.25
CA ALA A 174 -12.42 4.59 -11.87
C ALA A 174 -13.48 5.09 -10.87
N PHE A 175 -13.08 5.94 -9.92
CA PHE A 175 -13.93 6.43 -8.84
C PHE A 175 -13.86 7.96 -8.79
N GLN A 176 -14.87 8.66 -9.31
CA GLN A 176 -14.77 10.10 -9.58
C GLN A 176 -14.59 10.96 -8.31
N SER A 177 -15.33 10.63 -7.24
CA SER A 177 -15.32 11.35 -5.97
C SER A 177 -15.46 10.38 -4.80
N PRO A 178 -15.05 10.78 -3.58
CA PRO A 178 -15.38 10.03 -2.37
C PRO A 178 -16.90 9.76 -2.32
N PRO A 179 -17.31 8.56 -1.88
CA PRO A 179 -18.73 8.29 -1.66
C PRO A 179 -19.28 9.22 -0.56
N PRO A 180 -20.59 9.54 -0.57
CA PRO A 180 -21.21 10.31 0.50
C PRO A 180 -20.94 9.71 1.88
N LYS A 181 -20.92 10.56 2.91
CA LYS A 181 -20.87 10.13 4.32
C LYS A 181 -21.99 9.08 4.52
N ASP A 182 -21.64 7.92 5.08
CA ASP A 182 -22.50 6.76 5.33
C ASP A 182 -22.91 5.87 4.14
N ALA A 183 -22.52 6.19 2.90
CA ALA A 183 -22.87 5.34 1.75
C ALA A 183 -22.14 3.98 1.75
N VAL A 184 -20.95 3.92 2.37
CA VAL A 184 -20.16 2.70 2.48
C VAL A 184 -19.67 2.55 3.93
N PRO A 185 -19.95 1.42 4.60
CA PRO A 185 -19.48 1.19 5.96
C PRO A 185 -17.96 0.97 5.98
N THR A 186 -17.29 1.48 7.01
CA THR A 186 -15.86 1.23 7.26
C THR A 186 -15.59 -0.23 7.59
N CYS A 187 -14.33 -0.66 7.54
CA CYS A 187 -13.93 -2.00 8.01
C CYS A 187 -14.38 -2.27 9.46
N LYS A 188 -14.34 -1.24 10.31
CA LYS A 188 -14.79 -1.32 11.70
C LYS A 188 -16.30 -1.53 11.81
N GLN A 189 -17.09 -0.94 10.90
CA GLN A 189 -18.56 -1.07 10.88
C GLN A 189 -19.04 -2.35 10.18
N ALA A 190 -18.43 -2.71 9.05
CA ALA A 190 -18.85 -3.83 8.21
C ALA A 190 -18.28 -5.18 8.66
N GLY A 191 -17.18 -5.16 9.43
CA GLY A 191 -16.33 -6.31 9.69
C GLY A 191 -15.44 -6.68 8.50
N VAL A 192 -14.30 -7.30 8.80
CA VAL A 192 -13.36 -7.83 7.81
C VAL A 192 -12.65 -9.04 8.40
N ILE A 193 -12.54 -10.13 7.62
CA ILE A 193 -11.76 -11.31 8.02
C ILE A 193 -10.28 -11.05 7.76
N GLY A 194 -9.42 -11.24 8.75
CA GLY A 194 -8.00 -10.85 8.66
C GLY A 194 -7.23 -11.43 7.49
N ALA A 195 -7.59 -12.65 7.05
CA ALA A 195 -7.00 -13.28 5.88
C ALA A 195 -7.18 -12.46 4.58
N MET A 196 -8.21 -11.62 4.46
CA MET A 196 -8.37 -10.71 3.32
C MET A 196 -7.26 -9.68 3.23
N GLY A 197 -6.87 -9.12 4.38
CA GLY A 197 -5.72 -8.23 4.48
C GLY A 197 -4.43 -8.92 4.04
N GLY A 198 -4.24 -10.16 4.53
CA GLY A 198 -3.14 -11.03 4.11
C GLY A 198 -3.06 -11.21 2.60
N VAL A 199 -4.16 -11.60 1.94
CA VAL A 199 -4.19 -11.83 0.48
C VAL A 199 -3.94 -10.53 -0.28
N ILE A 200 -4.71 -9.48 -0.03
CA ILE A 200 -4.64 -8.26 -0.84
C ILE A 200 -3.35 -7.46 -0.56
N GLY A 201 -2.89 -7.40 0.68
CA GLY A 201 -1.62 -6.75 1.02
C GLY A 201 -0.41 -7.48 0.45
N SER A 202 -0.43 -8.82 0.38
CA SER A 202 0.61 -9.58 -0.30
C SER A 202 0.63 -9.31 -1.81
N LEU A 203 -0.55 -9.13 -2.42
CA LEU A 203 -0.64 -8.73 -3.82
C LEU A 203 -0.13 -7.30 -4.05
N GLN A 204 -0.37 -6.36 -3.12
CA GLN A 204 0.25 -5.02 -3.17
C GLN A 204 1.78 -5.10 -3.13
N ALA A 205 2.35 -5.89 -2.23
CA ALA A 205 3.79 -6.11 -2.17
C ALA A 205 4.32 -6.71 -3.49
N MET A 206 3.57 -7.64 -4.09
CA MET A 206 3.94 -8.22 -5.39
C MET A 206 3.92 -7.21 -6.53
N GLU A 207 2.95 -6.28 -6.57
CA GLU A 207 2.95 -5.18 -7.56
C GLU A 207 4.18 -4.28 -7.40
N ALA A 208 4.55 -3.93 -6.16
CA ALA A 208 5.77 -3.16 -5.89
C ALA A 208 7.03 -3.91 -6.33
N ILE A 209 7.15 -5.20 -5.99
CA ILE A 209 8.30 -6.05 -6.39
C ILE A 209 8.42 -6.09 -7.91
N LYS A 210 7.33 -6.40 -8.62
CA LYS A 210 7.29 -6.44 -10.10
C LYS A 210 7.70 -5.12 -10.72
N TYR A 211 7.19 -4.01 -10.18
CA TYR A 211 7.54 -2.66 -10.63
C TYR A 211 9.04 -2.41 -10.47
N ILE A 212 9.60 -2.67 -9.28
CA ILE A 212 11.01 -2.43 -8.96
C ILE A 212 11.92 -3.27 -9.86
N ILE A 213 11.64 -4.58 -10.02
CA ILE A 213 12.49 -5.43 -10.84
C ILE A 213 12.29 -5.18 -12.34
N GLY A 214 11.15 -4.61 -12.73
CA GLY A 214 10.74 -4.34 -14.10
C GLY A 214 10.38 -5.62 -14.87
N GLN A 215 9.60 -6.51 -14.23
CA GLN A 215 9.19 -7.79 -14.81
C GLN A 215 7.72 -8.08 -14.55
N GLY A 216 7.09 -8.77 -15.53
CA GLY A 216 5.67 -9.12 -15.50
C GLY A 216 4.75 -7.93 -15.77
N ASP A 217 3.45 -8.20 -15.77
CA ASP A 217 2.43 -7.18 -16.03
C ASP A 217 1.86 -6.64 -14.73
N LEU A 218 1.94 -5.32 -14.54
CA LEU A 218 1.28 -4.61 -13.43
C LEU A 218 -0.23 -4.49 -13.65
N LEU A 219 -0.97 -4.22 -12.59
CA LEU A 219 -2.42 -3.95 -12.65
C LEU A 219 -2.75 -2.56 -13.21
N THR A 220 -1.85 -1.95 -13.96
CA THR A 220 -2.11 -0.70 -14.68
C THR A 220 -3.23 -0.89 -15.71
N GLY A 221 -4.23 -0.02 -15.65
CA GLY A 221 -5.45 -0.13 -16.47
C GLY A 221 -6.36 -1.29 -16.11
N ARG A 222 -6.19 -1.92 -14.94
CA ARG A 222 -6.93 -3.11 -14.53
C ARG A 222 -7.29 -3.04 -13.05
N LEU A 223 -8.57 -3.31 -12.72
CA LEU A 223 -9.02 -3.54 -11.35
C LEU A 223 -9.11 -5.04 -11.11
N LEU A 224 -8.25 -5.56 -10.24
CA LEU A 224 -8.40 -6.91 -9.71
C LEU A 224 -9.45 -6.89 -8.60
N THR A 225 -10.42 -7.79 -8.66
CA THR A 225 -11.41 -8.02 -7.60
C THR A 225 -11.31 -9.46 -7.12
N TYR A 226 -11.41 -9.67 -5.81
CA TYR A 226 -11.37 -10.97 -5.17
C TYR A 226 -12.61 -11.19 -4.29
N ASP A 227 -13.38 -12.22 -4.60
CA ASP A 227 -14.48 -12.73 -3.76
C ASP A 227 -13.99 -14.00 -3.04
N ALA A 228 -13.75 -13.89 -1.74
CA ALA A 228 -13.22 -15.00 -0.94
C ALA A 228 -14.25 -16.10 -0.65
N LEU A 229 -15.55 -15.80 -0.67
CA LEU A 229 -16.57 -16.82 -0.47
C LEU A 229 -16.68 -17.73 -1.69
N LYS A 230 -16.50 -17.15 -2.88
CA LYS A 230 -16.53 -17.88 -4.16
C LYS A 230 -15.14 -18.28 -4.66
N MET A 231 -14.09 -17.91 -3.94
CA MET A 231 -12.69 -18.10 -4.35
C MET A 231 -12.43 -17.63 -5.79
N THR A 232 -13.00 -16.48 -6.17
CA THR A 232 -12.95 -15.99 -7.55
C THR A 232 -12.13 -14.72 -7.64
N PHE A 233 -11.13 -14.72 -8.53
CA PHE A 233 -10.46 -13.51 -8.99
C PHE A 233 -11.02 -13.08 -10.34
N ARG A 234 -11.35 -11.80 -10.47
CA ARG A 234 -11.75 -11.19 -11.75
C ARG A 234 -10.91 -9.96 -11.99
N THR A 235 -10.57 -9.74 -13.26
CA THR A 235 -9.88 -8.53 -13.68
C THR A 235 -10.80 -7.73 -14.59
N VAL A 236 -11.08 -6.48 -14.22
CA VAL A 236 -11.90 -5.55 -14.99
C VAL A 236 -10.98 -4.52 -15.64
N LYS A 237 -11.13 -4.29 -16.94
CA LYS A 237 -10.37 -3.23 -17.63
C LYS A 237 -10.89 -1.87 -17.21
N LEU A 238 -9.98 -0.97 -16.86
CA LEU A 238 -10.28 0.41 -16.51
C LEU A 238 -9.83 1.31 -17.68
N PRO A 239 -10.76 1.99 -18.38
CA PRO A 239 -10.39 2.95 -19.41
C PRO A 239 -9.83 4.23 -18.77
N LYS A 240 -8.92 4.92 -19.48
CA LYS A 240 -8.54 6.29 -19.11
C LYS A 240 -9.76 7.20 -19.29
N ASN A 241 -10.04 8.04 -18.31
CA ASN A 241 -11.02 9.11 -18.43
C ASN A 241 -10.32 10.41 -18.84
N HIS A 242 -10.55 10.86 -20.08
CA HIS A 242 -9.99 12.12 -20.60
C HIS A 242 -10.47 13.36 -19.85
N HIS A 243 -11.61 13.27 -19.15
CA HIS A 243 -12.16 14.31 -18.28
C HIS A 243 -11.86 14.05 -16.81
N CYS A 244 -10.88 13.19 -16.48
CA CYS A 244 -10.49 12.99 -15.08
C CYS A 244 -9.99 14.33 -14.49
N PRO A 245 -10.48 14.75 -13.32
CA PRO A 245 -10.12 16.03 -12.75
C PRO A 245 -8.65 16.13 -12.31
N VAL A 246 -7.90 15.02 -12.31
CA VAL A 246 -6.49 14.97 -11.89
C VAL A 246 -5.55 14.56 -13.03
N CYS A 247 -5.85 13.50 -13.78
CA CYS A 247 -4.98 13.00 -14.87
C CYS A 247 -5.57 13.14 -16.29
N GLY A 248 -6.69 13.87 -16.40
CA GLY A 248 -7.35 14.15 -17.68
C GLY A 248 -6.58 15.17 -18.52
N ASP A 249 -7.12 15.49 -19.69
CA ASP A 249 -6.46 16.38 -20.65
C ASP A 249 -6.51 17.86 -20.19
N ASN A 250 -7.46 18.20 -19.31
CA ASN A 250 -7.58 19.50 -18.65
C ASN A 250 -7.89 19.29 -17.14
N PRO A 251 -6.88 19.02 -16.29
CA PRO A 251 -7.09 18.79 -14.85
C PRO A 251 -7.72 20.00 -14.15
N THR A 252 -8.67 19.76 -13.26
CA THR A 252 -9.35 20.79 -12.45
C THR A 252 -8.97 20.76 -10.97
N ILE A 253 -8.42 19.65 -10.49
CA ILE A 253 -7.81 19.53 -9.17
C ILE A 253 -6.31 19.79 -9.36
N THR A 254 -5.88 21.00 -8.99
CA THR A 254 -4.48 21.46 -9.10
C THR A 254 -3.77 21.59 -7.75
N GLU A 255 -4.53 21.46 -6.66
CA GLU A 255 -4.04 21.53 -5.28
C GLU A 255 -4.61 20.35 -4.49
N LEU A 256 -3.86 19.92 -3.47
CA LEU A 256 -4.30 18.86 -2.57
C LEU A 256 -5.26 19.43 -1.54
N ILE A 257 -6.31 18.67 -1.23
CA ILE A 257 -7.28 19.02 -0.19
C ILE A 257 -7.52 17.82 0.71
N ASP A 258 -7.84 18.09 1.96
CA ASP A 258 -8.31 17.06 2.88
C ASP A 258 -9.79 16.80 2.64
N TYR A 259 -10.11 15.59 2.18
CA TYR A 259 -11.49 15.18 1.99
C TYR A 259 -12.12 14.88 3.35
N GLU A 260 -13.24 15.51 3.67
CA GLU A 260 -13.94 15.18 4.91
C GLU A 260 -14.62 13.80 4.84
N GLN A 261 -14.25 12.90 5.75
CA GLN A 261 -15.11 11.79 6.17
C GLN A 261 -15.21 11.85 7.69
N ALA A 262 -16.39 12.18 8.22
CA ALA A 262 -16.61 12.17 9.67
C ALA A 262 -16.48 10.71 10.15
N VAL A 263 -15.52 10.45 11.03
CA VAL A 263 -15.42 9.18 11.74
C VAL A 263 -16.53 9.15 12.77
N CYS A 264 -17.35 8.10 12.81
CA CYS A 264 -18.29 7.91 13.90
C CYS A 264 -17.50 7.83 15.21
N GLU A 265 -17.57 8.89 16.02
CA GLU A 265 -17.29 8.82 17.45
C GLU A 265 -18.28 7.82 18.06
N LEU A 266 -17.78 6.65 18.44
CA LEU A 266 -18.51 5.79 19.36
C LEU A 266 -18.43 6.49 20.71
N LYS A 267 -19.54 7.10 21.13
CA LYS A 267 -19.73 7.45 22.54
C LYS A 267 -19.53 6.18 23.37
N HIS A 268 -18.65 6.30 24.36
CA HIS A 268 -18.29 5.27 25.34
C HIS A 268 -19.51 4.61 25.98
#